data_AF-A0A7W5VQN1-F1
#
_entry.id   AF-A0A7W5VQN1-F1
#
_cell.length_a   1.000
_cell.length_b   1.000
_cell.length_c   1.000
_cell.angle_alpha   90.00
_cell.angle_beta   90.00
_cell.angle_gamma   90.00
#
_symmetry.space_group_name_H-M   'P 1'
#
loop_
_entity.id
_entity.type
_entity.pdbx_description
1 polymer ?
#
loop_
_entity_poly.entity_id
_entity_poly.type
_entity_poly.pdbx_seq_one_letter_code
_entity_poly.pdbx_strand_id
1 'polypeptide(L)'
;MADTKEQVKTQVAAAVAATVARPDVKADLSAVPAIVNALGPVIDAVMHSTNSEPFYQSRVFWGSVIALVAAVLGAFGIAFPSDMQGQVLTAVMAGFALVGPLVALYGRFKAKKPIGT
;
A
#
# COMPACT_ATOMS: atom_id res chain seq x y z
N MET A 1 -12.60 -3.09 15.80
CA MET A 1 -11.29 -2.49 15.49
C MET A 1 -11.60 -1.08 15.04
N ALA A 2 -11.11 -0.05 15.73
CA ALA A 2 -11.35 1.33 15.31
C ALA A 2 -10.75 1.55 13.93
N ASP A 3 -11.44 2.30 13.07
CA ASP A 3 -10.96 2.65 11.75
C ASP A 3 -9.64 3.42 11.89
N THR A 4 -8.54 2.87 11.37
CA THR A 4 -7.21 3.49 11.40
C THR A 4 -7.25 4.93 10.88
N LYS A 5 -8.13 5.22 9.92
CA LYS A 5 -8.37 6.56 9.40
C LYS A 5 -8.91 7.52 10.47
N GLU A 6 -9.85 7.07 11.29
CA GLU A 6 -10.38 7.86 12.40
C GLU A 6 -9.32 8.11 13.49
N GLN A 7 -8.49 7.11 13.77
CA GLN A 7 -7.39 7.26 14.73
C GLN A 7 -6.36 8.30 14.26
N VAL A 8 -5.95 8.24 12.99
CA VAL A 8 -5.01 9.22 12.40
C VAL A 8 -5.62 10.62 12.38
N LYS A 9 -6.88 10.77 11.96
CA LYS A 9 -7.59 12.07 12.01
C LYS A 9 -7.61 12.65 13.43
N THR A 10 -7.90 11.82 14.43
CA THR A 10 -7.94 12.25 15.83
C THR A 10 -6.58 12.71 16.34
N GLN A 11 -5.51 11.97 16.00
CA GLN A 11 -4.14 12.34 16.37
C GLN A 11 -3.68 13.64 15.69
N VAL A 12 -4.01 13.81 14.41
CA VAL A 12 -3.72 15.05 13.67
C VAL A 12 -4.47 16.22 14.28
N ALA A 13 -5.76 16.06 14.60
CA ALA A 13 -6.55 17.10 15.25
C ALA A 13 -5.96 17.52 16.61
N ALA A 14 -5.53 16.56 17.43
CA ALA A 14 -4.89 16.83 18.72
C ALA A 14 -3.56 17.58 18.55
N ALA A 15 -2.71 17.17 17.59
CA ALA A 15 -1.44 17.82 17.31
C ALA A 15 -1.61 19.26 16.78
N VAL A 16 -2.58 19.47 15.90
CA VAL A 16 -2.93 20.80 15.38
C VAL A 16 -3.46 21.68 16.51
N ALA A 17 -4.39 21.19 17.33
CA ALA A 17 -4.92 21.94 18.47
C ALA A 17 -3.81 22.34 19.47
N ALA A 18 -2.89 21.42 19.79
CA ALA A 18 -1.76 21.70 20.67
C ALA A 18 -0.78 22.73 20.09
N THR A 19 -0.69 22.84 18.76
CA THR A 19 0.17 23.81 18.07
C THR A 19 -0.50 25.18 18.01
N VAL A 20 -1.81 25.23 17.71
CA VAL A 20 -2.61 26.47 17.66
C VAL A 20 -2.79 27.09 19.05
N ALA A 21 -2.76 26.28 20.11
CA ALA A 21 -2.79 26.77 21.49
C ALA A 21 -1.51 27.50 21.94
N ARG A 22 -0.43 27.49 21.14
CA ARG A 22 0.82 28.16 21.50
C ARG A 22 0.76 29.67 21.21
N PRO A 23 1.27 30.53 22.10
CA PRO A 23 1.16 31.98 21.97
C PRO A 23 1.96 32.59 20.81
N ASP A 24 2.91 31.83 20.24
CA ASP A 24 3.73 32.20 19.07
C ASP A 24 3.04 31.92 17.73
N VAL A 25 1.96 31.15 17.73
CA VAL A 25 1.26 30.73 16.50
C VAL A 25 0.07 31.64 16.23
N LYS A 26 0.10 32.38 15.12
CA LYS A 26 -1.00 33.24 14.66
C LYS A 26 -2.13 32.43 14.03
N ALA A 27 -2.77 31.57 14.82
CA ALA A 27 -3.93 30.80 14.38
C ALA A 27 -5.02 30.83 15.45
N ASP A 28 -6.27 30.86 15.00
CA ASP A 28 -7.44 30.83 15.87
C ASP A 28 -7.84 29.37 16.14
N LEU A 29 -8.20 29.03 17.39
CA LEU A 29 -8.62 27.68 17.77
C LEU A 29 -9.86 27.23 16.99
N SER A 30 -10.71 28.15 16.53
CA SER A 30 -11.86 27.86 15.67
C SER A 30 -11.48 27.36 14.27
N ALA A 31 -10.23 27.59 13.82
CA ALA A 31 -9.75 27.13 12.51
C ALA A 31 -9.31 25.65 12.50
N VAL A 32 -9.15 25.01 13.67
CA VAL A 32 -8.68 23.62 13.80
C VAL A 32 -9.50 22.63 12.96
N PRO A 33 -10.85 22.65 12.96
CA PRO A 33 -11.63 21.72 12.14
C PRO A 33 -11.40 21.92 10.63
N ALA A 34 -11.22 23.16 10.18
CA ALA A 34 -10.95 23.47 8.78
C ALA A 34 -9.57 22.96 8.35
N ILE A 35 -8.55 23.09 9.22
CA ILE A 35 -7.20 22.58 8.98
C ILE A 35 -7.20 21.04 8.91
N VAL A 36 -7.90 20.37 9.84
CA VAL A 36 -8.00 18.91 9.85
C VAL A 36 -8.73 18.38 8.61
N ASN A 37 -9.78 19.07 8.15
CA ASN A 37 -10.47 18.73 6.92
C ASN A 37 -9.58 18.92 5.68
N ALA A 38 -8.80 20.00 5.62
CA ALA A 38 -7.85 20.24 4.54
C ALA A 38 -6.74 19.18 4.47
N LEU A 39 -6.40 18.55 5.61
CA LEU A 39 -5.44 17.44 5.68
C LEU A 39 -6.04 16.08 5.29
N GLY A 40 -7.37 15.97 5.15
CA GLY A 40 -8.06 14.74 4.76
C GLY A 40 -7.46 14.02 3.55
N PRO A 41 -7.22 14.71 2.41
CA PRO A 41 -6.60 14.11 1.23
C PRO A 41 -5.18 13.57 1.47
N VAL A 42 -4.40 14.24 2.33
CA VAL A 42 -3.03 13.81 2.69
C VAL A 42 -3.07 12.58 3.57
N ILE A 43 -3.98 12.56 4.56
CA ILE A 43 -4.22 11.41 5.42
C ILE A 43 -4.62 10.19 4.58
N ASP A 44 -5.51 10.38 3.61
CA ASP A 44 -5.97 9.30 2.72
C ASP A 44 -4.84 8.77 1.80
N ALA A 45 -3.98 9.66 1.31
CA ALA A 45 -2.81 9.28 0.51
C ALA A 45 -1.77 8.47 1.32
N VAL A 46 -1.58 8.81 2.60
CA VAL A 46 -0.61 8.11 3.47
C VAL A 46 -1.17 6.80 4.04
N MET A 47 -2.49 6.66 4.15
CA MET A 47 -3.14 5.51 4.81
C MET A 47 -2.72 4.15 4.24
N HIS A 48 -2.46 4.11 2.93
CA HIS A 48 -2.11 2.87 2.20
C HIS A 48 -0.59 2.68 2.04
N SER A 49 0.22 3.65 2.47
CA SER A 49 1.67 3.67 2.23
C SER A 49 2.42 2.52 2.92
N THR A 50 1.97 2.10 4.10
CA THR A 50 2.59 1.03 4.88
C THR A 50 1.97 -0.34 4.64
N ASN A 51 0.98 -0.45 3.73
CA ASN A 51 0.34 -1.71 3.32
C ASN A 51 -0.05 -2.61 4.51
N SER A 52 -0.54 -1.98 5.58
CA SER A 52 -0.87 -2.62 6.86
C SER A 52 -2.24 -3.29 6.87
N GLU A 53 -2.89 -3.36 5.71
CA GLU A 53 -4.16 -4.05 5.49
C GLU A 53 -4.04 -5.56 5.67
N PRO A 54 -5.15 -6.25 6.02
CA PRO A 54 -5.20 -7.71 6.00
C PRO A 54 -4.69 -8.25 4.65
N PHE A 55 -3.87 -9.30 4.68
CA PHE A 55 -3.15 -9.78 3.49
C PHE A 55 -4.06 -10.05 2.30
N TYR A 56 -5.29 -10.53 2.55
CA TYR A 56 -6.28 -10.86 1.52
C TYR A 56 -6.94 -9.64 0.86
N GLN A 57 -6.81 -8.43 1.42
CA GLN A 57 -7.31 -7.21 0.78
C GLN A 57 -6.28 -6.58 -0.17
N SER A 58 -5.01 -6.98 -0.05
CA SER A 58 -3.97 -6.34 -0.83
C SER A 58 -3.87 -6.85 -2.26
N ARG A 59 -3.91 -5.89 -3.18
CA ARG A 59 -3.67 -6.11 -4.62
C ARG A 59 -2.28 -6.70 -4.90
N VAL A 60 -1.27 -6.36 -4.09
CA VAL A 60 0.09 -6.89 -4.25
C VAL A 60 0.16 -8.37 -3.88
N PHE A 61 -0.57 -8.78 -2.83
CA PHE A 61 -0.64 -10.18 -2.43
C PHE A 61 -1.25 -11.03 -3.55
N TRP A 62 -2.44 -10.63 -4.04
CA TRP A 62 -3.12 -11.35 -5.12
C TRP A 62 -2.34 -11.35 -6.43
N GLY A 63 -1.74 -10.22 -6.82
CA GLY A 63 -0.88 -10.15 -8.00
C GLY A 63 0.31 -11.11 -7.91
N SER A 64 0.93 -11.21 -6.73
CA SER A 64 2.04 -12.14 -6.51
C SER A 64 1.58 -13.60 -6.53
N VAL A 65 0.45 -13.93 -5.91
CA VAL A 65 -0.12 -15.28 -5.93
C VAL A 65 -0.44 -15.71 -7.37
N ILE A 66 -1.12 -14.86 -8.15
CA ILE A 66 -1.47 -15.15 -9.55
C ILE A 66 -0.21 -15.37 -10.39
N ALA A 67 0.81 -14.51 -10.23
CA ALA A 67 2.06 -14.64 -10.95
C ALA A 67 2.81 -15.94 -10.58
N LEU A 68 2.79 -16.33 -9.31
CA LEU A 68 3.38 -17.60 -8.86
C LEU A 68 2.63 -18.80 -9.44
N VAL A 69 1.30 -18.77 -9.45
CA VAL A 69 0.46 -19.81 -10.08
C VAL A 69 0.75 -19.91 -11.57
N ALA A 70 0.83 -18.78 -12.28
CA ALA A 70 1.14 -18.75 -13.71
C ALA A 70 2.53 -19.36 -14.00
N ALA A 71 3.53 -19.03 -13.18
CA ALA A 71 4.87 -19.59 -13.31
C ALA A 71 4.91 -21.11 -13.06
N VAL A 72 4.17 -21.61 -12.07
CA VAL A 72 4.03 -23.05 -11.81
C VAL A 72 3.33 -23.74 -12.99
N LEU A 73 2.19 -23.23 -13.46
CA LEU A 73 1.46 -23.81 -14.60
C LEU A 73 2.31 -23.84 -15.88
N GLY A 74 3.09 -22.78 -16.12
CA GLY A 74 4.06 -22.74 -17.22
C GLY A 74 5.16 -23.79 -17.09
N ALA A 75 5.68 -24.02 -15.88
CA ALA A 75 6.70 -25.05 -15.63
C ALA A 75 6.18 -26.49 -15.86
N PHE A 76 4.89 -26.73 -15.64
CA PHE A 76 4.23 -28.01 -15.91
C PHE A 76 3.69 -28.15 -17.34
N GLY A 77 3.98 -27.20 -18.23
CA GLY A 77 3.61 -27.29 -19.65
C GLY A 77 2.11 -27.13 -19.93
N ILE A 78 1.35 -26.58 -18.99
CA ILE A 78 -0.07 -26.27 -19.20
C ILE A 78 -0.13 -25.03 -20.11
N ALA A 79 -0.38 -25.28 -21.39
CA ALA A 79 -0.40 -24.23 -22.41
C ALA A 79 -1.61 -23.30 -22.20
N PHE A 80 -1.34 -22.04 -21.90
CA PHE A 80 -2.34 -20.98 -22.02
C PHE A 80 -2.70 -20.79 -23.50
N PRO A 81 -3.96 -20.42 -23.83
CA PRO A 81 -4.39 -20.15 -25.21
C PRO A 81 -3.40 -19.21 -25.93
N SER A 82 -3.13 -19.47 -27.22
CA SER A 82 -2.14 -18.75 -28.04
C SER A 82 -2.28 -17.23 -28.00
N ASP A 83 -3.52 -16.74 -27.82
CA ASP A 83 -3.86 -15.33 -27.77
C ASP A 83 -3.29 -14.60 -26.53
N MET A 84 -2.97 -15.35 -25.47
CA MET A 84 -2.38 -14.82 -24.23
C MET A 84 -0.85 -15.01 -24.14
N GLN A 85 -0.26 -15.86 -24.98
CA GLN A 85 1.16 -16.21 -24.89
C GLN A 85 2.09 -15.08 -25.35
N GLY A 86 1.74 -14.31 -26.38
CA GLY A 86 2.70 -13.41 -27.06
C GLY A 86 3.29 -12.28 -26.20
N GLN A 87 2.50 -11.68 -25.30
CA GLN A 87 2.94 -10.56 -24.45
C GLN A 87 3.34 -11.01 -23.03
N VAL A 88 2.63 -11.98 -22.48
CA VAL A 88 2.88 -12.48 -21.12
C VAL A 88 4.12 -13.37 -21.08
N LEU A 89 4.32 -14.25 -22.07
CA LEU A 89 5.46 -15.17 -22.08
C LEU A 89 6.79 -14.43 -22.25
N THR A 90 6.82 -13.40 -23.10
CA THR A 90 8.01 -12.56 -23.32
C THR A 90 8.39 -11.77 -22.05
N ALA A 91 7.42 -11.27 -21.29
CA ALA A 91 7.66 -10.58 -20.01
C ALA A 91 8.04 -11.55 -18.87
N VAL A 92 7.54 -12.79 -18.90
CA VAL A 92 7.77 -13.82 -17.85
C VAL A 92 9.10 -14.57 -18.04
N MET A 93 9.53 -14.80 -19.28
CA MET A 93 10.76 -15.55 -19.60
C MET A 93 12.05 -14.72 -19.42
N ALA A 94 11.96 -13.41 -19.23
CA ALA A 94 13.12 -12.53 -19.04
C ALA A 94 13.79 -12.60 -17.64
N GLY A 95 13.48 -13.59 -16.80
CA GLY A 95 14.41 -14.02 -15.75
C GLY A 95 13.89 -14.21 -14.31
N PHE A 96 12.60 -14.02 -14.01
CA PHE A 96 12.12 -13.96 -12.61
C PHE A 96 10.76 -14.64 -12.34
N ALA A 97 10.31 -15.58 -13.20
CA ALA A 97 8.95 -16.13 -13.16
C ALA A 97 8.47 -16.58 -11.76
N LEU A 98 9.33 -17.21 -10.95
CA LEU A 98 9.02 -17.53 -9.54
C LEU A 98 9.66 -16.57 -8.54
N VAL A 99 10.84 -16.03 -8.85
CA VAL A 99 11.61 -15.22 -7.91
C VAL A 99 10.93 -13.88 -7.62
N GLY A 100 10.37 -13.21 -8.62
CA GLY A 100 9.67 -11.92 -8.45
C GLY A 100 8.47 -12.03 -7.49
N PRO A 101 7.53 -12.96 -7.74
CA PRO A 101 6.39 -13.20 -6.86
C PRO A 101 6.78 -13.60 -5.43
N LEU A 102 7.79 -14.46 -5.27
CA LEU A 102 8.29 -14.88 -3.96
C LEU A 102 8.92 -13.71 -3.20
N VAL A 103 9.73 -12.89 -3.86
CA VAL A 103 10.34 -11.69 -3.26
C VAL A 103 9.27 -10.67 -2.88
N ALA A 104 8.23 -10.49 -3.70
CA ALA A 104 7.12 -9.58 -3.38
C ALA A 104 6.30 -10.07 -2.16
N LEU A 105 6.00 -11.36 -2.08
CA LEU A 105 5.36 -11.96 -0.91
C LEU A 105 6.24 -11.85 0.34
N TYR A 106 7.53 -12.15 0.20
CA TYR A 106 8.49 -12.03 1.29
C TYR A 106 8.61 -10.59 1.79
N GLY A 107 8.69 -9.63 0.87
CA GLY A 107 8.69 -8.20 1.17
C GLY A 107 7.44 -7.80 1.93
N ARG A 108 6.25 -8.25 1.53
CA ARG A 108 5.00 -7.96 2.24
C ARG A 108 5.03 -8.38 3.72
N PHE A 109 5.53 -9.57 4.02
CA PHE A 109 5.50 -10.10 5.39
C PHE A 109 6.68 -9.66 6.26
N LYS A 110 7.84 -9.36 5.66
CA LYS A 110 9.08 -9.11 6.40
C LYS A 110 9.58 -7.67 6.30
N ALA A 111 9.25 -6.93 5.24
CA ALA A 111 9.58 -5.51 5.17
C ALA A 111 8.62 -4.70 6.06
N LYS A 112 9.16 -4.17 7.16
CA LYS A 112 8.43 -3.31 8.11
C LYS A 112 8.72 -1.83 7.90
N LYS A 113 9.60 -1.50 6.94
CA LYS A 113 9.99 -0.13 6.61
C LYS A 113 9.83 0.10 5.11
N PRO A 114 9.29 1.25 4.69
CA PRO A 114 9.31 1.65 3.29
C PRO A 114 10.75 1.87 2.83
N ILE A 115 10.98 1.70 1.53
CA ILE A 115 12.29 1.95 0.92
C ILE A 115 12.44 3.47 0.75
N GLY A 116 13.56 4.04 1.20
CA GLY A 116 13.88 5.46 1.00
C GLY A 116 13.50 6.42 2.15
N THR A 117 13.25 5.88 3.35
CA THR A 117 13.14 6.65 4.62
C THR A 117 14.24 6.24 5.58
#